data_AF-A0A1E7G7S1-F1
#
_entry.id   AF-A0A1E7G7S1-F1
#
_cell.length_a   1.000
_cell.length_b   1.000
_cell.length_c   1.000
_cell.angle_alpha   90.00
_cell.angle_beta   90.00
_cell.angle_gamma   90.00
#
_symmetry.space_group_name_H-M   'P 1'
#
loop_
_entity.id
_entity.type
_entity.pdbx_description
1 polymer ?
#
loop_
_entity_poly.entity_id
_entity_poly.type
_entity_poly.pdbx_seq_one_letter_code
_entity_poly.pdbx_strand_id
1 'polypeptide(L)' 'MLEYCIEPRSRVEIQEFMGLKDREYFRLEILNPLIQEGKLLLTIPEKPTSPNQKYYSHLKDPNHV' A
#
# COMPACT_ATOMS: atom_id res chain seq x y z
N MET A 1 1.31 -5.92 -7.75
CA MET A 1 1.35 -4.70 -6.91
C MET A 1 1.97 -4.98 -5.54
N LEU A 2 1.51 -5.99 -4.78
CA LEU A 2 2.12 -6.32 -3.48
C LEU A 2 3.64 -6.60 -3.58
N GLU A 3 4.08 -7.34 -4.61
CA GLU A 3 5.50 -7.54 -4.91
C GLU A 3 6.27 -6.23 -5.13
N TYR A 4 5.64 -5.25 -5.79
CA TYR A 4 6.23 -3.92 -6.00
C TYR A 4 6.38 -3.14 -4.68
N CYS A 5 5.53 -3.46 -3.70
CA CYS A 5 5.57 -2.91 -2.35
C CYS A 5 6.41 -3.77 -1.38
N ILE A 6 7.18 -4.76 -1.83
CA ILE A 6 8.17 -5.42 -0.94
C ILE A 6 9.12 -4.35 -0.37
N GLU A 7 9.57 -3.44 -1.23
CA GLU A 7 10.21 -2.19 -0.84
C GLU A 7 9.15 -1.12 -0.53
N PRO A 8 9.30 -0.31 0.53
CA PRO A 8 8.33 0.72 0.87
C PRO A 8 8.14 1.75 -0.25
N ARG A 9 6.89 1.91 -0.71
CA ARG A 9 6.50 2.86 -1.78
C ARG A 9 5.49 3.88 -1.29
N SER A 10 5.55 5.08 -1.84
CA SER A 10 4.53 6.11 -1.63
C SER A 10 3.24 5.76 -2.37
N ARG A 11 2.13 6.36 -1.93
CA ARG A 11 0.82 6.27 -2.62
C ARG A 11 0.93 6.60 -4.11
N VAL A 12 1.70 7.63 -4.44
CA VAL A 12 1.85 8.12 -5.82
C VAL A 12 2.60 7.09 -6.66
N GLU A 13 3.73 6.58 -6.19
CA GLU A 13 4.50 5.55 -6.89
C GLU A 13 3.66 4.29 -7.15
N ILE A 14 2.85 3.86 -6.19
CA ILE A 14 2.00 2.67 -6.34
C ILE A 14 0.89 2.94 -7.38
N GLN A 15 0.25 4.11 -7.30
CA GLN A 15 -0.80 4.49 -8.24
C GLN A 15 -0.27 4.57 -9.68
N GLU A 16 0.90 5.19 -9.87
CA GLU A 16 1.58 5.30 -11.16
C GLU A 16 2.00 3.94 -11.70
N PHE A 17 2.54 3.06 -10.84
CA PHE A 17 2.87 1.68 -11.19
C PHE A 17 1.65 0.90 -11.68
N MET A 18 0.47 1.15 -11.11
CA MET A 18 -0.79 0.53 -11.55
C MET A 18 -1.41 1.20 -12.78
N GLY A 19 -0.87 2.33 -13.25
CA GLY A 19 -1.43 3.08 -14.39
C GLY A 19 -2.79 3.72 -14.10
N LEU A 20 -3.14 3.94 -12.83
CA LEU A 20 -4.45 4.47 -12.44
C LEU A 20 -4.45 6.00 -12.41
N LYS A 21 -5.39 6.62 -13.12
CA LYS A 21 -5.53 8.08 -13.13
C LYS A 21 -6.34 8.58 -11.94
N ASP A 22 -7.36 7.84 -11.54
CA ASP A 22 -8.27 8.21 -10.45
C ASP A 22 -7.63 7.92 -9.09
N ARG A 23 -7.41 9.00 -8.32
CA ARG A 23 -6.79 8.95 -6.99
C ARG A 23 -7.75 8.44 -5.92
N GLU A 24 -9.04 8.76 -6.04
CA GLU A 24 -10.05 8.40 -5.06
C GLU A 24 -10.39 6.92 -5.20
N TYR A 25 -10.62 6.46 -6.43
CA TYR A 25 -10.79 5.05 -6.74
C TYR A 25 -9.60 4.22 -6.24
N PHE A 26 -8.36 4.63 -6.56
CA PHE A 26 -7.17 3.92 -6.08
C PHE A 26 -7.13 3.82 -4.54
N ARG A 27 -7.51 4.89 -3.84
CA ARG A 27 -7.49 4.89 -2.38
C ARG A 27 -8.57 4.00 -1.79
N LEU A 28 -9.81 4.14 -2.26
CA LEU A 28 -10.98 3.50 -1.67
C LEU A 28 -11.10 2.01 -2.05
N GLU A 29 -10.80 1.68 -3.30
CA GLU A 29 -11.05 0.34 -3.84
C GLU A 29 -9.82 -0.56 -3.81
N ILE A 30 -8.62 0.00 -3.61
CA ILE A 30 -7.37 -0.77 -3.69
C ILE A 30 -6.52 -0.57 -2.44
N LEU A 31 -6.10 0.66 -2.14
CA LEU A 31 -5.14 0.89 -1.07
C LEU A 31 -5.72 0.59 0.31
N ASN A 32 -6.90 1.15 0.63
CA ASN A 32 -7.52 0.98 1.94
C ASN A 32 -7.91 -0.48 2.22
N PRO A 33 -8.55 -1.23 1.30
CA PRO A 33 -8.86 -2.64 1.52
C PRO A 33 -7.62 -3.47 1.83
N LEU A 34 -6.52 -3.26 1.10
CA LEU A 34 -5.28 -4.01 1.34
C LEU A 34 -4.62 -3.69 2.67
N ILE A 35 -4.78 -2.46 3.18
CA ILE A 35 -4.34 -2.10 4.53
C ILE A 35 -5.23 -2.77 5.58
N GLN A 36 -6.54 -2.75 5.38
CA GLN A 36 -7.52 -3.36 6.29
C GLN A 36 -7.36 -4.89 6.37
N GLU A 37 -7.04 -5.52 5.25
CA GLU A 37 -6.73 -6.96 5.17
C GLU A 37 -5.31 -7.29 5.69
N GLY A 38 -4.51 -6.31 6.08
CA GLY A 38 -3.14 -6.51 6.57
C GLY A 38 -2.12 -6.91 5.50
N LYS A 39 -2.50 -6.91 4.22
CA LYS A 39 -1.61 -7.19 3.07
C LYS A 39 -0.63 -6.05 2.80
N LEU A 40 -1.03 -4.82 3.13
CA LEU A 40 -0.17 -3.64 3.15
C LEU A 40 -0.09 -3.05 4.56
N LEU A 41 1.10 -2.59 4.91
CA LEU A 41 1.40 -1.98 6.19
C LEU A 41 1.92 -0.56 6.00
N LEU A 42 1.68 0.28 7.01
CA LEU A 42 2.14 1.66 7.05
C LEU A 42 3.56 1.71 7.62
N THR A 43 4.44 2.52 7.02
CA THR A 43 5.75 2.81 7.61
C THR A 43 5.70 3.73 8.83
N ILE A 44 4.69 4.62 8.90
CA ILE A 44 4.48 5.55 10.01
C ILE A 44 3.05 5.37 10.57
N PRO A 45 2.76 4.27 11.29
CA PRO A 45 1.41 3.97 11.75
C PRO A 45 0.83 5.02 12.71
N GLU A 46 1.68 5.70 13.50
CA GLU A 46 1.27 6.76 14.43
C GLU A 46 0.79 8.04 13.71
N LYS A 47 1.19 8.23 12.45
CA LYS A 47 0.82 9.40 11.64
C LYS A 47 0.44 8.98 10.21
N PRO A 48 -0.74 8.36 10.02
CA PRO A 48 -1.18 7.81 8.73
C PRO A 48 -1.27 8.84 7.59
N THR A 49 -1.50 10.10 7.94
CA THR A 49 -1.61 11.22 7.00
C THR A 49 -0.27 11.93 6.73
N SER A 50 0.85 11.37 7.22
CA SER A 50 2.18 11.92 6.99
C SER A 50 2.48 12.07 5.50
N PRO A 51 3.07 13.19 5.05
CA PRO A 51 3.51 13.34 3.66
C PRO A 51 4.62 12.33 3.30
N ASN A 52 5.34 11.83 4.29
CA ASN A 52 6.39 10.82 4.13
C ASN A 52 5.86 9.37 4.30
N GLN A 53 4.53 9.20 4.33
CA GLN A 53 3.91 7.89 4.47
C GLN A 53 4.24 7.01 3.26
N LYS A 54 4.70 5.79 3.55
CA LYS A 54 4.91 4.73 2.56
C LYS A 54 4.18 3.47 2.99
N TYR A 55 4.01 2.56 2.04
CA TYR A 55 3.30 1.31 2.19
C TYR A 55 4.21 0.19 1.74
N TYR A 56 4.22 -0.90 2.50
CA TYR A 56 5.00 -2.09 2.18
C TYR A 56 4.19 -3.36 2.43
N SER A 57 4.53 -4.43 1.73
CA SER A 57 3.94 -5.74 1.91
C SER A 57 4.94 -6.67 2.61
N HIS A 58 4.47 -7.44 3.58
CA HIS A 58 5.25 -8.53 4.17
C HIS A 58 5.00 -9.81 3.36
N LEU A 59 5.56 -9.94 2.15
CA LEU A 59 5.53 -11.20 1.40
C LEU A 59 6.41 -12.32 2.01
N LYS A 60 6.92 -12.14 3.24
CA LYS A 60 7.62 -13.17 4.02
C LYS A 60 6.68 -13.98 4.91
N ASP A 61 5.43 -14.19 4.51
CA ASP A 61 4.57 -15.17 5.17
C ASP A 61 4.26 -16.33 4.21
N PRO A 62 4.96 -17.48 4.33
CA PRO A 62 4.63 -18.68 3.57
C PRO A 62 3.30 -19.33 3.99
N ASN A 63 2.61 -18.83 5.04
CA ASN A 63 1.49 -19.53 5.69
C ASN A 63 0.21 -18.69 5.83
N HIS A 64 -0.21 -17.96 4.79
CA HIS A 64 -1.60 -17.50 4.76
C HIS A 64 -2.51 -18.56 4.12
N VAL A 65 -2.80 -19.58 4.93
CA VAL A 65 -3.98 -20.47 4.81
C VAL A 65 -5.22 -19.79 5.39
#